data_AF-A0A5C3N7E8-F1
#
_entry.id   AF-A0A5C3N7E8-F1
#
_cell.length_a   1.000
_cell.length_b   1.000
_cell.length_c   1.000
_cell.angle_alpha   90.00
_cell.angle_beta   90.00
_cell.angle_gamma   90.00
#
_symmetry.space_group_name_H-M   'P 1'
#
loop_
_entity.id
_entity.type
_entity.pdbx_description
1 polymer ?
#
loop_
_entity_poly.entity_id
_entity_poly.type
_entity_poly.pdbx_seq_one_letter_code
_entity_poly.pdbx_strand_id
1 'polypeptide(L)'
;MISADPQAEGGAKGFLIDLEYAAFLQDRRPTSTLREMTGEVCFMAIERQRGHYRGEHMVYHDLESFYWSLLYTTLRHTITNYAMRSCQSIFEQPDAIGKIAFLVQGQTELVVSHNPPLTACIQSFGLVAWESHHAHKYMTHASAIKTLDDELGKSGWPANDRARPFEPLETPFNEGIEESIHRLTGIVRATQEVYMKWKAGDADEDEQNEDVEGEPPARKRSRQQ
;
A
#
# COMPACT_ATOMS: atom_id res chain seq x y z
N MET A 1 -2.79 -12.31 11.94
CA MET A 1 -2.76 -13.15 13.16
C MET A 1 -2.55 -14.61 12.76
N ILE A 2 -1.69 -15.38 13.43
CA ILE A 2 -1.49 -16.81 13.13
C ILE A 2 -2.63 -17.59 13.80
N SER A 3 -3.15 -18.60 13.09
CA SER A 3 -4.17 -19.50 13.63
C SER A 3 -3.60 -20.29 14.82
N ALA A 4 -4.31 -20.29 15.95
CA ALA A 4 -3.95 -21.09 17.12
C ALA A 4 -4.40 -22.55 16.98
N ASP A 5 -5.44 -22.80 16.19
CA ASP A 5 -5.93 -24.15 15.87
C ASP A 5 -6.39 -24.22 14.40
N PRO A 6 -5.45 -24.48 13.48
CA PRO A 6 -5.77 -24.57 12.06
C PRO A 6 -6.81 -25.64 11.73
N GLN A 7 -6.93 -26.71 12.53
CA GLN A 7 -7.87 -27.80 12.25
C GLN A 7 -9.30 -27.37 12.57
N ALA A 8 -9.51 -26.66 13.68
CA ALA A 8 -10.81 -26.08 14.01
C ALA A 8 -11.22 -24.96 13.04
N GLU A 9 -10.25 -24.32 12.38
CA GLU A 9 -10.45 -23.15 11.52
C GLU A 9 -10.38 -23.49 10.01
N GLY A 10 -10.74 -24.72 9.62
CA GLY A 10 -10.85 -25.12 8.22
C GLY A 10 -9.52 -25.18 7.46
N GLY A 11 -8.43 -25.41 8.17
CA GLY A 11 -7.06 -25.41 7.65
C GLY A 11 -6.43 -24.03 7.54
N ALA A 12 -7.08 -22.96 8.03
CA ALA A 12 -6.54 -21.62 8.02
C ALA A 12 -5.23 -21.56 8.82
N LYS A 13 -4.17 -21.00 8.23
CA LYS A 13 -2.87 -20.82 8.90
C LYS A 13 -2.73 -19.45 9.54
N GLY A 14 -3.62 -18.53 9.19
CA GLY A 14 -3.67 -17.20 9.73
C GLY A 14 -4.83 -16.41 9.15
N PHE A 15 -5.11 -15.29 9.79
CA PHE A 15 -6.17 -14.36 9.43
C PHE A 15 -5.56 -13.00 9.10
N LEU A 16 -6.06 -12.42 8.00
CA LEU A 16 -5.98 -10.98 7.82
C LEU A 16 -6.91 -10.35 8.86
N ILE A 17 -6.35 -9.46 9.66
CA ILE A 17 -7.05 -8.74 10.72
C ILE A 17 -6.93 -7.25 10.45
N ASP A 18 -7.57 -6.46 11.28
CA ASP A 18 -7.45 -5.00 11.25
C ASP A 18 -7.93 -4.39 9.91
N LEU A 19 -9.20 -4.65 9.61
CA LEU A 19 -9.87 -4.18 8.38
C LEU A 19 -10.38 -2.74 8.52
N GLU A 20 -9.87 -1.96 9.48
CA GLU A 20 -10.36 -0.61 9.76
C GLU A 20 -10.13 0.36 8.58
N TYR A 21 -9.15 0.06 7.72
CA TYR A 21 -8.88 0.77 6.47
C TYR A 21 -9.47 0.10 5.22
N ALA A 22 -10.21 -1.01 5.38
CA ALA A 22 -10.83 -1.68 4.24
C ALA A 22 -11.98 -0.85 3.67
N ALA A 23 -12.12 -0.84 2.34
CA ALA A 23 -13.19 -0.12 1.68
C ALA A 23 -13.78 -0.90 0.50
N PHE A 24 -15.09 -0.73 0.28
CA PHE A 24 -15.78 -1.34 -0.85
C PHE A 24 -15.48 -0.57 -2.14
N LEU A 25 -14.90 -1.26 -3.12
CA LEU A 25 -14.56 -0.66 -4.43
C LEU A 25 -15.79 -0.31 -5.29
N GLN A 26 -16.95 -0.91 -5.00
CA GLN A 26 -18.17 -0.76 -5.79
C GLN A 26 -19.14 0.28 -5.21
N ASP A 27 -18.84 0.83 -4.03
CA ASP A 27 -19.70 1.84 -3.42
C ASP A 27 -19.62 3.15 -4.22
N ARG A 28 -20.71 3.46 -4.92
CA ARG A 28 -20.85 4.66 -5.77
C ARG A 28 -21.04 5.96 -4.97
N ARG A 29 -21.22 5.85 -3.64
CA ARG A 29 -21.20 6.98 -2.73
C ARG A 29 -19.84 6.96 -2.04
N PRO A 30 -18.96 7.96 -2.26
CA PRO A 30 -17.71 8.07 -1.52
C PRO A 30 -18.03 8.57 -0.10
N THR A 31 -18.76 7.78 0.70
CA THR A 31 -19.07 8.11 2.10
C THR A 31 -18.03 7.54 3.05
N SER A 32 -17.14 6.65 2.61
CA SER A 32 -16.04 6.16 3.44
C SER A 32 -14.73 6.86 3.07
N THR A 33 -14.34 7.84 3.88
CA THR A 33 -12.99 8.41 3.90
C THR A 33 -11.90 7.39 4.23
N LEU A 34 -12.30 6.16 4.57
CA LEU A 34 -11.46 4.97 4.62
C LEU A 34 -10.75 4.67 3.28
N ARG A 35 -11.36 4.96 2.11
CA ARG A 35 -10.68 4.82 0.78
C ARG A 35 -9.50 5.79 0.62
N GLU A 36 -9.49 6.85 1.43
CA GLU A 36 -8.45 7.88 1.42
C GLU A 36 -7.43 7.66 2.55
N MET A 37 -7.80 6.92 3.60
CA MET A 37 -6.93 6.55 4.72
C MET A 37 -5.92 5.47 4.29
N THR A 38 -4.65 5.68 4.60
CA THR A 38 -3.57 4.78 4.22
C THR A 38 -2.93 4.17 5.46
N GLY A 39 -2.67 2.86 5.40
CA GLY A 39 -1.89 2.16 6.41
C GLY A 39 -0.45 2.66 6.52
N GLU A 40 0.34 1.99 7.36
CA GLU A 40 1.74 2.30 7.65
C GLU A 40 2.53 2.71 6.39
N VAL A 41 3.15 3.91 6.39
CA VAL A 41 3.87 4.50 5.23
C VAL A 41 4.91 3.54 4.66
N CYS A 42 5.52 2.73 5.54
CA CYS A 42 6.45 1.67 5.19
C CYS A 42 5.89 0.73 4.11
N PHE A 43 4.62 0.33 4.18
CA PHE A 43 4.05 -0.66 3.25
C PHE A 43 3.15 -0.04 2.18
N MET A 44 2.96 1.28 2.19
CA MET A 44 2.14 1.96 1.18
C MET A 44 2.70 1.76 -0.24
N ALA A 45 1.82 1.56 -1.22
CA ALA A 45 2.21 1.51 -2.63
C ALA A 45 2.91 2.81 -3.07
N ILE A 46 3.89 2.70 -3.97
CA ILE A 46 4.70 3.85 -4.45
C ILE A 46 3.80 4.96 -4.98
N GLU A 47 2.77 4.61 -5.77
CA GLU A 47 1.88 5.58 -6.37
C GLU A 47 1.15 6.42 -5.30
N ARG A 48 0.66 5.76 -4.23
CA ARG A 48 -0.04 6.39 -3.10
C ARG A 48 0.88 7.26 -2.24
N GLN A 49 2.15 6.92 -2.18
CA GLN A 49 3.13 7.64 -1.37
C GLN A 49 3.66 8.92 -2.04
N ARG A 50 3.41 9.11 -3.35
CA ARG A 50 3.79 10.35 -4.05
C ARG A 50 2.84 11.48 -3.65
N GLY A 51 3.39 12.61 -3.21
CA GLY A 51 2.62 13.78 -2.74
C GLY A 51 1.68 14.46 -3.74
N HIS A 52 1.62 13.99 -4.99
CA HIS A 52 0.69 14.47 -6.01
C HIS A 52 -0.39 13.46 -6.39
N TYR A 53 -0.37 12.26 -5.80
CA TYR A 53 -1.39 11.27 -6.06
C TYR A 53 -2.71 11.67 -5.41
N ARG A 54 -3.75 11.80 -6.23
CA ARG A 54 -5.13 12.12 -5.80
C ARG A 54 -6.14 11.06 -6.25
N GLY A 55 -5.64 9.89 -6.68
CA GLY A 55 -6.49 8.79 -7.16
C GLY A 55 -7.10 7.98 -6.01
N GLU A 56 -8.10 7.18 -6.37
CA GLU A 56 -8.72 6.23 -5.44
C GLU A 56 -7.76 5.09 -5.08
N HIS A 57 -7.92 4.51 -3.89
CA HIS A 57 -7.26 3.24 -3.56
C HIS A 57 -7.82 2.11 -4.45
N MET A 58 -6.93 1.33 -5.03
CA MET A 58 -7.22 0.27 -5.99
C MET A 58 -6.58 -1.05 -5.57
N VAL A 59 -7.10 -2.17 -6.09
CA VAL A 59 -6.62 -3.53 -5.76
C VAL A 59 -5.10 -3.68 -5.93
N TYR A 60 -4.51 -3.06 -6.94
CA TYR A 60 -3.07 -3.19 -7.18
C TYR A 60 -2.22 -2.49 -6.10
N HIS A 61 -2.78 -1.50 -5.39
CA HIS A 61 -2.10 -0.90 -4.23
C HIS A 61 -1.94 -1.92 -3.11
N ASP A 62 -2.99 -2.70 -2.82
CA ASP A 62 -2.92 -3.75 -1.79
C ASP A 62 -1.92 -4.86 -2.16
N LEU A 63 -1.89 -5.25 -3.43
CA LEU A 63 -0.93 -6.25 -3.92
C LEU A 63 0.52 -5.76 -3.84
N GLU A 64 0.76 -4.48 -4.16
CA GLU A 64 2.07 -3.86 -3.99
C GLU A 64 2.44 -3.75 -2.50
N SER A 65 1.49 -3.40 -1.63
CA SER A 65 1.69 -3.40 -0.18
C SER A 65 2.03 -4.77 0.39
N PHE A 66 1.45 -5.83 -0.16
CA PHE A 66 1.82 -7.20 0.19
C PHE A 66 3.27 -7.51 -0.22
N TYR A 67 3.70 -7.07 -1.42
CA TYR A 67 5.10 -7.19 -1.83
C TYR A 67 6.05 -6.46 -0.86
N TRP A 68 5.73 -5.23 -0.47
CA TRP A 68 6.53 -4.46 0.49
C TRP A 68 6.63 -5.15 1.85
N SER A 69 5.51 -5.72 2.32
CA SER A 69 5.47 -6.49 3.57
C SER A 69 6.34 -7.74 3.50
N LEU A 70 6.24 -8.49 2.40
CA LEU A 70 7.05 -9.70 2.17
C LEU A 70 8.55 -9.36 2.10
N LEU A 71 8.93 -8.30 1.40
CA LEU A 71 10.31 -7.82 1.34
C LEU A 71 10.82 -7.41 2.73
N TYR A 72 10.04 -6.63 3.48
CA TYR A 72 10.40 -6.22 4.82
C TYR A 72 10.64 -7.41 5.73
N THR A 73 9.70 -8.35 5.79
CA THR A 73 9.86 -9.58 6.57
C THR A 73 11.10 -10.36 6.15
N THR A 74 11.36 -10.48 4.85
CA THR A 74 12.56 -11.15 4.33
C THR A 74 13.83 -10.47 4.82
N LEU A 75 13.96 -9.15 4.65
CA LEU A 75 15.14 -8.39 5.08
C LEU A 75 15.36 -8.44 6.60
N ARG A 76 14.29 -8.52 7.39
CA ARG A 76 14.37 -8.52 8.87
C ARG A 76 14.60 -9.90 9.47
N HIS A 77 14.10 -10.96 8.83
CA HIS A 77 14.04 -12.29 9.42
C HIS A 77 14.86 -13.34 8.67
N THR A 78 15.59 -12.95 7.63
CA THR A 78 16.51 -13.84 6.92
C THR A 78 17.92 -13.25 6.88
N ILE A 79 18.89 -14.01 6.38
CA ILE A 79 20.24 -13.50 6.12
C ILE A 79 20.27 -13.09 4.65
N THR A 80 20.49 -11.81 4.38
CA THR A 80 20.59 -11.31 3.00
C THR A 80 21.92 -10.61 2.77
N ASN A 81 22.24 -10.32 1.51
CA ASN A 81 23.34 -9.43 1.15
C ASN A 81 23.02 -7.95 1.39
N TYR A 82 21.83 -7.62 1.88
CA TYR A 82 21.42 -6.28 2.27
C TYR A 82 21.69 -6.05 3.75
N ALA A 83 22.30 -4.91 4.07
CA ALA A 83 22.47 -4.50 5.46
C ALA A 83 21.14 -4.01 6.04
N MET A 84 20.98 -4.05 7.36
CA MET A 84 19.79 -3.51 8.03
C MET A 84 19.53 -2.03 7.68
N ARG A 85 20.59 -1.23 7.50
CA ARG A 85 20.49 0.17 7.03
C ARG A 85 19.84 0.29 5.65
N SER A 86 20.00 -0.73 4.80
CA SER A 86 19.33 -0.77 3.51
C SER A 86 17.82 -0.92 3.67
N CYS A 87 17.35 -1.66 4.69
CA CYS A 87 15.92 -1.74 5.02
C CYS A 87 15.35 -0.34 5.36
N GLN A 88 16.04 0.43 6.20
CA GLN A 88 15.65 1.80 6.52
C GLN A 88 15.57 2.68 5.27
N SER A 89 16.59 2.61 4.42
CA SER A 89 16.63 3.41 3.19
C SER A 89 15.49 3.09 2.21
N ILE A 90 14.95 1.86 2.24
CA ILE A 90 13.84 1.44 1.38
C ILE A 90 12.51 1.94 1.94
N PHE A 91 12.28 1.79 3.25
CA PHE A 91 10.95 1.94 3.85
C PHE A 91 10.72 3.25 4.60
N GLU A 92 11.76 3.91 5.11
CA GLU A 92 11.61 5.10 5.97
C GLU A 92 11.61 6.42 5.19
N GLN A 93 11.84 6.39 3.87
CA GLN A 93 11.77 7.60 3.06
C GLN A 93 10.33 7.95 2.70
N PRO A 94 9.89 9.21 2.90
CA PRO A 94 8.48 9.60 2.76
C PRO A 94 7.99 9.71 1.30
N ASP A 95 8.88 9.78 0.31
CA ASP A 95 8.56 10.05 -1.10
C ASP A 95 8.66 8.82 -2.02
N ALA A 96 8.76 7.62 -1.44
CA ALA A 96 8.94 6.35 -2.13
C ALA A 96 10.23 6.23 -2.96
N ILE A 97 11.19 7.16 -2.88
CA ILE A 97 12.45 7.08 -3.65
C ILE A 97 13.20 5.78 -3.33
N GLY A 98 13.27 5.40 -2.06
CA GLY A 98 13.91 4.15 -1.62
C GLY A 98 13.30 2.90 -2.27
N LYS A 99 11.97 2.82 -2.31
CA LYS A 99 11.22 1.73 -2.96
C LYS A 99 11.47 1.68 -4.47
N ILE A 100 11.46 2.84 -5.13
CA ILE A 100 11.75 2.94 -6.57
C ILE A 100 13.19 2.49 -6.86
N ALA A 101 14.17 3.00 -6.12
CA ALA A 101 15.57 2.63 -6.28
C ALA A 101 15.78 1.12 -6.07
N PHE A 102 15.07 0.53 -5.10
CA PHE A 102 15.06 -0.91 -4.90
C PHE A 102 14.50 -1.64 -6.12
N LEU A 103 13.32 -1.29 -6.63
CA LEU A 103 12.76 -1.99 -7.79
C LEU A 103 13.60 -1.85 -9.07
N VAL A 104 14.29 -0.73 -9.25
CA VAL A 104 15.14 -0.49 -10.44
C VAL A 104 16.40 -1.36 -10.44
N GLN A 105 17.02 -1.56 -9.27
CA GLN A 105 18.32 -2.20 -9.19
C GLN A 105 18.35 -3.27 -8.10
N GLY A 106 17.96 -2.89 -6.88
CA GLY A 106 18.15 -3.75 -5.71
C GLY A 106 17.34 -5.04 -5.72
N GLN A 107 16.20 -5.05 -6.40
CA GLN A 107 15.36 -6.24 -6.57
C GLN A 107 16.16 -7.34 -7.27
N THR A 108 16.89 -7.04 -8.36
CA THR A 108 17.70 -8.04 -9.08
C THR A 108 18.96 -8.47 -8.32
N GLU A 109 19.46 -7.61 -7.42
CA GLU A 109 20.71 -7.84 -6.68
C GLU A 109 20.49 -8.52 -5.33
N LEU A 110 19.25 -8.52 -4.81
CA LEU A 110 18.92 -9.18 -3.55
C LEU A 110 19.22 -10.66 -3.63
N VAL A 111 19.92 -11.16 -2.61
CA VAL A 111 20.20 -12.57 -2.37
C VAL A 111 19.86 -12.89 -0.93
N VAL A 112 19.03 -13.92 -0.73
CA VAL A 112 18.77 -14.54 0.56
C VAL A 112 19.71 -15.74 0.73
N SER A 113 20.66 -15.61 1.64
CA SER A 113 21.67 -16.63 1.93
C SER A 113 21.00 -17.94 2.33
N HIS A 114 21.46 -19.04 1.73
CA HIS A 114 20.94 -20.40 1.95
C HIS A 114 19.46 -20.60 1.62
N ASN A 115 18.79 -19.62 0.99
CA ASN A 115 17.44 -19.78 0.46
C ASN A 115 17.31 -19.20 -0.97
N PRO A 116 17.90 -19.86 -1.99
CA PRO A 116 17.75 -19.45 -3.38
C PRO A 116 16.30 -19.37 -3.88
N PRO A 117 15.37 -20.26 -3.48
CA PRO A 117 13.96 -20.14 -3.87
C PRO A 117 13.29 -18.87 -3.34
N LEU A 118 13.55 -18.47 -2.09
CA LEU A 118 13.02 -17.20 -1.57
C LEU A 118 13.63 -16.00 -2.31
N THR A 119 14.91 -16.07 -2.67
CA THR A 119 15.54 -15.06 -3.54
C THR A 119 14.78 -14.91 -4.85
N ALA A 120 14.55 -16.02 -5.54
CA ALA A 120 13.81 -16.05 -6.80
C ALA A 120 12.36 -15.56 -6.62
N CYS A 121 11.71 -15.91 -5.51
CA CYS A 121 10.37 -15.44 -5.17
C CYS A 121 10.28 -13.91 -5.05
N ILE A 122 11.19 -13.29 -4.28
CA ILE A 122 11.21 -11.82 -4.13
C ILE A 122 11.56 -11.13 -5.44
N GLN A 123 12.47 -11.72 -6.21
CA GLN A 123 12.85 -11.21 -7.53
C GLN A 123 11.65 -11.28 -8.49
N SER A 124 11.11 -12.46 -8.75
CA SER A 124 9.99 -12.62 -9.69
C SER A 124 8.79 -11.74 -9.31
N PHE A 125 8.45 -11.64 -8.02
CA PHE A 125 7.35 -10.79 -7.59
C PHE A 125 7.67 -9.29 -7.69
N GLY A 126 8.91 -8.91 -7.37
CA GLY A 126 9.39 -7.55 -7.53
C GLY A 126 9.42 -7.08 -8.97
N LEU A 127 9.64 -7.96 -9.94
CA LEU A 127 9.52 -7.64 -11.36
C LEU A 127 8.07 -7.26 -11.71
N VAL A 128 7.08 -7.98 -11.19
CA VAL A 128 5.66 -7.63 -11.40
C VAL A 128 5.32 -6.29 -10.72
N ALA A 129 5.86 -6.03 -9.53
CA ALA A 129 5.69 -4.74 -8.85
C ALA A 129 6.34 -3.59 -9.66
N TRP A 130 7.53 -3.82 -10.21
CA TRP A 130 8.21 -2.87 -11.10
C TRP A 130 7.40 -2.60 -12.37
N GLU A 131 6.91 -3.63 -13.07
CA GLU A 131 6.08 -3.46 -14.27
C GLU A 131 4.78 -2.70 -13.95
N SER A 132 4.16 -2.99 -12.81
CA SER A 132 2.97 -2.29 -12.32
C SER A 132 3.23 -0.80 -12.15
N HIS A 133 4.39 -0.44 -11.58
CA HIS A 133 4.77 0.95 -11.37
C HIS A 133 5.25 1.66 -12.65
N HIS A 134 6.20 1.07 -13.36
CA HIS A 134 6.94 1.72 -14.45
C HIS A 134 6.17 1.75 -15.77
N ALA A 135 5.50 0.65 -16.10
CA ALA A 135 4.78 0.51 -17.37
C ALA A 135 3.27 0.75 -17.22
N HIS A 136 2.81 1.11 -16.01
CA HIS A 136 1.38 1.15 -15.65
C HIS A 136 0.63 -0.15 -16.00
N LYS A 137 1.35 -1.27 -16.04
CA LYS A 137 0.79 -2.60 -16.26
C LYS A 137 0.36 -3.16 -14.91
N TYR A 138 -0.70 -2.55 -14.36
CA TYR A 138 -1.09 -2.75 -12.97
C TYR A 138 -1.20 -4.23 -12.60
N MET A 139 -0.61 -4.57 -11.47
CA MET A 139 -0.61 -5.92 -10.95
C MET A 139 -2.05 -6.39 -10.69
N THR A 140 -2.36 -7.60 -11.15
CA THR A 140 -3.63 -8.27 -10.88
C THR A 140 -3.43 -9.37 -9.84
N HIS A 141 -4.51 -9.78 -9.18
CA HIS A 141 -4.48 -10.93 -8.28
C HIS A 141 -3.99 -12.20 -9.01
N ALA A 142 -4.43 -12.40 -10.25
CA ALA A 142 -4.01 -13.54 -11.07
C ALA A 142 -2.49 -13.53 -11.34
N SER A 143 -1.92 -12.37 -11.69
CA SER A 143 -0.47 -12.26 -11.89
C SER A 143 0.31 -12.44 -10.58
N ALA A 144 -0.17 -11.86 -9.47
CA ALA A 144 0.48 -11.99 -8.17
C ALA A 144 0.51 -13.45 -7.69
N ILE A 145 -0.64 -14.12 -7.69
CA ILE A 145 -0.74 -15.54 -7.28
C ILE A 145 0.07 -16.42 -8.22
N LYS A 146 -0.05 -16.24 -9.54
CA LYS A 146 0.72 -17.05 -10.49
C LYS A 146 2.22 -16.94 -10.22
N THR A 147 2.73 -15.72 -10.01
CA THR A 147 4.14 -15.51 -9.72
C THR A 147 4.57 -16.20 -8.42
N LEU A 148 3.77 -16.14 -7.37
CA LEU A 148 4.07 -16.81 -6.10
C LEU A 148 4.01 -18.34 -6.25
N ASP A 149 2.96 -18.88 -6.87
CA ASP A 149 2.78 -20.32 -7.08
C ASP A 149 3.89 -20.92 -7.95
N ASP A 150 4.28 -20.23 -9.02
CA ASP A 150 5.37 -20.65 -9.91
C ASP A 150 6.70 -20.77 -9.13
N GLU A 151 6.96 -19.90 -8.17
CA GLU A 151 8.19 -19.90 -7.35
C GLU A 151 8.11 -20.90 -6.18
N LEU A 152 6.96 -20.97 -5.51
CA LEU A 152 6.70 -21.91 -4.43
C LEU A 152 6.68 -23.36 -4.91
N GLY A 153 6.31 -23.62 -6.16
CA GLY A 153 6.33 -24.94 -6.78
C GLY A 153 7.73 -25.47 -7.13
N LYS A 154 8.78 -24.64 -7.07
CA LYS A 154 10.15 -25.05 -7.39
C LYS A 154 10.76 -25.88 -6.26
N SER A 155 11.61 -26.83 -6.62
CA SER A 155 12.41 -27.58 -5.64
C SER A 155 13.52 -26.73 -5.02
N GLY A 156 14.03 -27.14 -3.86
CA GLY A 156 15.19 -26.51 -3.22
C GLY A 156 14.86 -25.62 -2.03
N TRP A 157 13.59 -25.56 -1.62
CA TRP A 157 13.20 -24.88 -0.38
C TRP A 157 13.89 -25.54 0.82
N PRO A 158 14.57 -24.78 1.68
CA PRO A 158 15.25 -25.32 2.84
C PRO A 158 14.26 -25.97 3.83
N ALA A 159 14.64 -27.13 4.36
CA ALA A 159 13.93 -27.72 5.48
C ALA A 159 14.28 -26.97 6.78
N ASN A 160 13.29 -26.71 7.64
CA ASN A 160 13.47 -26.01 8.91
C ASN A 160 14.02 -24.58 8.81
N ASP A 161 13.64 -23.85 7.76
CA ASP A 161 13.99 -22.43 7.60
C ASP A 161 13.16 -21.53 8.51
N ARG A 162 13.54 -21.50 9.79
CA ARG A 162 12.90 -20.66 10.78
C ARG A 162 13.35 -19.21 10.62
N ALA A 163 12.38 -18.30 10.66
CA ALA A 163 12.63 -16.87 10.76
C ALA A 163 13.63 -16.57 11.90
N ARG A 164 14.64 -15.75 11.59
CA ARG A 164 15.55 -15.24 12.62
C ARG A 164 14.78 -14.38 13.61
N PRO A 165 15.15 -14.42 14.91
CA PRO A 165 14.59 -13.52 15.90
C PRO A 165 14.72 -12.07 15.45
N PHE A 166 13.71 -11.27 15.76
CA PHE A 166 13.78 -9.84 15.53
C PHE A 166 14.85 -9.24 16.44
N GLU A 167 15.91 -8.69 15.85
CA GLU A 167 16.87 -7.87 16.57
C GLU A 167 16.47 -6.39 16.37
N PRO A 168 16.09 -5.68 17.45
CA PRO A 168 15.96 -4.23 17.40
C PRO A 168 17.31 -3.63 17.02
N LEU A 169 17.32 -2.65 16.12
CA LEU A 169 18.53 -1.87 15.87
C LEU A 169 18.90 -1.15 17.17
N GLU A 170 20.06 -1.47 17.76
CA GLU A 170 20.71 -0.58 18.73
C GLU A 170 21.24 0.65 17.99
N THR A 171 20.33 1.52 17.58
CA THR A 171 20.64 2.94 17.43
C THR A 171 20.52 3.56 18.82
N PRO A 172 21.41 4.49 19.23
CA PRO A 172 21.05 5.35 20.35
C PRO A 172 19.71 5.97 19.98
N PHE A 173 18.71 5.70 20.81
CA PHE A 173 17.32 6.11 20.64
C PHE A 173 17.30 7.63 20.42
N ASN A 174 17.26 8.06 19.16
CA ASN A 174 16.99 9.46 18.87
C ASN A 174 15.48 9.59 18.97
N GLU A 175 15.01 10.22 20.06
CA GLU A 175 13.60 10.60 20.32
C GLU A 175 12.92 11.22 19.08
N GLY A 176 13.72 11.78 18.17
CA GLY A 176 13.27 12.29 16.88
C GLY A 176 12.64 11.26 15.92
N ILE A 177 12.88 9.95 16.02
CA ILE A 177 12.33 8.94 15.08
C ILE A 177 10.89 8.60 15.45
N GLU A 178 10.63 8.33 16.72
CA GLU A 178 9.26 8.12 17.22
C GLU A 178 8.48 9.41 17.06
N GLU A 179 9.05 10.57 17.39
CA GLU A 179 8.43 11.85 17.06
C GLU A 179 8.22 12.04 15.56
N SER A 180 9.07 11.54 14.66
CA SER A 180 8.90 11.73 13.21
C SER A 180 7.80 10.82 12.66
N ILE A 181 7.72 9.57 13.09
CA ILE A 181 6.60 8.68 12.77
C ILE A 181 5.32 9.25 13.36
N HIS A 182 5.33 9.62 14.64
CA HIS A 182 4.16 10.18 15.32
C HIS A 182 3.76 11.56 14.79
N ARG A 183 4.72 12.40 14.34
CA ARG A 183 4.47 13.66 13.61
C ARG A 183 3.94 13.39 12.21
N LEU A 184 4.46 12.41 11.47
CA LEU A 184 3.95 12.08 10.14
C LEU A 184 2.53 11.52 10.24
N THR A 185 2.28 10.58 11.15
CA THR A 185 0.94 10.07 11.45
C THR A 185 0.02 11.19 11.93
N GLY A 186 0.52 12.11 12.76
CA GLY A 186 -0.22 13.27 13.24
C GLY A 186 -0.52 14.32 12.15
N ILE A 187 0.42 14.57 11.23
CA ILE A 187 0.26 15.48 10.09
C ILE A 187 -0.72 14.86 9.11
N VAL A 188 -0.62 13.57 8.80
CA VAL A 188 -1.58 12.86 7.96
C VAL A 188 -2.97 12.97 8.58
N ARG A 189 -3.12 12.73 9.88
CA ARG A 189 -4.39 12.88 10.60
C ARG A 189 -4.92 14.32 10.59
N ALA A 190 -4.07 15.32 10.81
CA ALA A 190 -4.47 16.73 10.81
C ALA A 190 -4.84 17.23 9.40
N THR A 191 -4.11 16.80 8.38
CA THR A 191 -4.42 17.13 6.97
C THR A 191 -5.74 16.50 6.55
N GLN A 192 -6.03 15.29 7.06
CA GLN A 192 -7.31 14.62 6.90
C GLN A 192 -8.44 15.37 7.64
N GLU A 193 -8.25 15.80 8.89
CA GLU A 193 -9.26 16.58 9.63
C GLU A 193 -9.62 17.91 8.93
N VAL A 194 -8.62 18.57 8.32
CA VAL A 194 -8.85 19.80 7.53
C VAL A 194 -9.60 19.51 6.23
N TYR A 195 -9.23 18.44 5.52
CA TYR A 195 -9.91 18.03 4.28
C TYR A 195 -11.38 17.62 4.55
N MET A 196 -11.62 16.93 5.66
CA MET A 196 -12.96 16.53 6.13
C MET A 196 -13.84 17.73 6.46
N LYS A 197 -13.29 18.76 7.13
CA LYS A 197 -14.00 20.02 7.38
C LYS A 197 -14.33 20.77 6.10
N TRP A 198 -13.45 20.72 5.10
CA TRP A 198 -13.68 21.34 3.80
C TRP A 198 -14.84 20.66 3.06
N LYS A 199 -14.86 19.33 2.99
CA LYS A 199 -15.97 18.59 2.37
C LYS A 199 -17.29 18.67 3.13
N ALA A 200 -17.26 18.80 4.45
CA ALA A 200 -18.48 19.00 5.24
C ALA A 200 -19.07 20.39 5.04
N GLY A 201 -18.24 21.43 4.86
CA GLY A 201 -18.70 22.80 4.58
C GLY A 201 -19.34 22.95 3.20
N ASP A 202 -18.84 22.27 2.18
CA ASP A 202 -19.44 22.26 0.83
C ASP A 202 -20.78 21.50 0.78
N ALA A 203 -21.05 20.60 1.73
CA ALA A 203 -22.30 19.84 1.79
C ALA A 203 -23.46 20.65 2.42
N ASP A 204 -23.17 21.69 3.20
CA ASP A 204 -24.17 22.55 3.85
C ASP A 204 -24.68 23.69 2.93
N GLU A 205 -23.99 23.98 1.81
CA GLU A 205 -24.41 25.04 0.87
C GLU A 205 -25.38 24.56 -0.22
N ASP A 206 -25.51 23.23 -0.43
CA ASP A 206 -26.36 22.67 -1.50
C ASP A 206 -27.78 22.25 -1.05
N GLU A 207 -28.14 22.39 0.24
CA GLU A 207 -29.47 22.00 0.76
C GLU A 207 -30.51 23.16 0.89
N GLN A 208 -30.24 24.32 0.29
CA GLN A 208 -31.23 25.42 0.21
C GLN A 208 -31.37 25.96 -1.21
N ASN A 209 -31.86 25.15 -2.16
CA ASN A 209 -32.53 25.66 -3.37
C ASN A 209 -33.31 24.55 -4.10
N GLU A 210 -34.28 23.93 -3.42
CA GLU A 210 -35.42 23.30 -4.11
C GLU A 210 -36.70 23.91 -3.55
N ASP A 211 -37.21 24.93 -4.25
CA ASP A 211 -38.63 25.22 -4.46
C ASP A 211 -38.78 26.61 -5.09
N VAL A 212 -39.01 26.67 -6.42
CA VAL A 212 -40.04 27.52 -7.06
C VAL A 212 -40.27 26.97 -8.47
N GLU A 213 -41.41 26.31 -8.67
CA GLU A 213 -42.06 26.13 -9.98
C GLU A 213 -42.31 27.49 -10.64
N GLY A 214 -41.92 27.63 -11.91
CA GLY A 214 -42.26 28.80 -12.72
C GLY A 214 -41.96 28.59 -14.21
N GLU A 215 -43.02 28.57 -15.01
CA GLU A 215 -43.06 28.37 -16.46
C GLU A 215 -42.00 29.13 -17.30
N PRO A 216 -41.62 28.62 -18.49
CA PRO A 216 -40.65 29.28 -19.36
C PRO A 216 -41.32 30.37 -20.23
N PRO A 217 -40.80 31.61 -20.29
CA PRO A 217 -41.30 32.58 -21.25
C PRO A 217 -40.64 32.43 -22.63
N ALA A 218 -41.45 32.75 -23.62
CA ALA A 218 -41.31 32.44 -25.03
C ALA A 218 -40.16 33.15 -25.78
N ARG A 219 -39.70 32.45 -26.82
CA ARG A 219 -38.86 32.94 -27.93
C ARG A 219 -39.32 34.32 -28.45
N LYS A 220 -38.39 35.27 -28.54
CA LYS A 220 -38.44 36.34 -29.54
C LYS A 220 -37.22 36.27 -30.45
N ARG A 221 -37.47 35.85 -31.68
CA ARG A 221 -36.61 36.10 -32.84
C ARG A 221 -36.66 37.61 -33.11
N SER A 222 -35.51 38.27 -33.14
CA SER A 222 -35.36 39.56 -33.81
C SER A 222 -34.50 39.35 -35.04
N ARG A 223 -35.11 39.63 -36.20
CA ARG A 223 -34.53 39.66 -37.53
C ARG A 223 -34.64 41.12 -38.01
N GLN A 224 -33.65 41.55 -38.79
CA GLN A 224 -33.62 42.75 -39.65
C GLN A 224 -33.41 44.09 -38.91
N GLN A 225 -32.57 45.01 -39.41
CA GLN A 225 -32.13 45.30 -40.78
C GLN A 225 -30.66 45.71 -40.82
#